data_AF-A0A2V5ZP03-F1
#
_entry.id   AF-A0A2V5ZP03-F1
#
_cell.length_a   1.000
_cell.length_b   1.000
_cell.length_c   1.000
_cell.angle_alpha   90.00
_cell.angle_beta   90.00
_cell.angle_gamma   90.00
#
_symmetry.space_group_name_H-M   'P 1'
#
loop_
_entity.id
_entity.type
_entity.pdbx_description
1 polymer ?
#
loop_
_entity_poly.entity_id
_entity_poly.type
_entity_poly.pdbx_seq_one_letter_code
_entity_poly.pdbx_strand_id
1 'polypeptide(L)'
;MFIVRVNRRSGFTLLEIIMAVAILATMAIAIYRFVQANMVAIRLSSEAVASDARYDGLREVLSEQWQSLPSGKGALLGDALKLSDRERDEVRWLCSAGPGLMTRYAAGDYVVSLRLQSAKDDKGFELGFLRRPQDDKSTNASESWVPLIDQVRALQIQYFDPRLNVWVQKWTDTGTLPRLV
;
A
#
# COMPACT_ATOMS: atom_id res chain seq x y z
N MET A 1 55.00 -44.40 -59.18
CA MET A 1 53.87 -45.21 -58.67
C MET A 1 53.40 -44.57 -57.37
N PHE A 2 52.23 -43.92 -57.37
CA PHE A 2 51.69 -43.17 -56.23
C PHE A 2 50.93 -44.10 -55.28
N ILE A 3 51.35 -44.15 -54.01
CA ILE A 3 50.58 -44.79 -52.94
C ILE A 3 49.61 -43.74 -52.41
N VAL A 4 48.33 -43.85 -52.80
CA VAL A 4 47.25 -43.01 -52.26
C VAL A 4 46.90 -43.54 -50.87
N ARG A 5 47.13 -42.72 -49.84
CA ARG A 5 46.61 -42.99 -48.49
C ARG A 5 45.09 -42.86 -48.51
N VAL A 6 44.40 -43.94 -48.17
CA VAL A 6 42.95 -43.92 -47.93
C VAL A 6 42.67 -43.05 -46.71
N ASN A 7 41.97 -41.95 -46.94
CA ASN A 7 41.51 -41.03 -45.92
C ASN A 7 40.43 -41.73 -45.07
N ARG A 8 40.75 -42.08 -43.81
CA ARG A 8 39.79 -42.65 -42.87
C ARG A 8 38.78 -41.56 -42.49
N ARG A 9 37.59 -41.58 -43.09
CA ARG A 9 36.43 -40.85 -42.59
C ARG A 9 36.09 -41.40 -41.20
N SER A 10 36.31 -40.61 -40.16
CA SER A 10 35.81 -40.89 -38.81
C SER A 10 34.29 -40.80 -38.80
N GLY A 11 33.60 -41.94 -38.66
CA GLY A 11 32.17 -41.94 -38.32
C GLY A 11 31.99 -41.54 -36.87
N PHE A 12 30.91 -40.81 -36.56
CA PHE A 12 30.54 -40.50 -35.18
C PHE A 12 30.30 -41.79 -34.40
N THR A 13 30.91 -41.90 -33.21
CA THR A 13 30.66 -43.06 -32.33
C THR A 13 29.32 -42.88 -31.63
N LEU A 14 28.59 -43.97 -31.37
CA LEU A 14 27.33 -43.95 -30.63
C LEU A 14 27.48 -43.23 -29.27
N LEU A 15 28.64 -43.41 -28.63
CA LEU A 15 28.98 -42.79 -27.35
C LEU A 15 29.06 -41.25 -27.44
N GLU A 16 29.63 -40.71 -28.52
CA GLU A 16 29.71 -39.27 -28.75
C GLU A 16 28.33 -38.64 -28.94
N ILE A 17 27.44 -39.33 -29.65
CA ILE A 17 26.05 -38.89 -29.84
C ILE A 17 25.30 -38.92 -28.51
N ILE A 18 25.42 -40.00 -27.72
CA ILE A 18 24.78 -40.11 -26.40
C ILE A 18 25.30 -39.02 -25.45
N MET A 19 26.60 -38.74 -25.47
CA MET A 19 27.20 -37.68 -24.64
C MET A 19 26.71 -36.30 -25.07
N ALA A 20 26.68 -36.01 -26.36
CA ALA A 20 26.15 -34.75 -26.87
C ALA A 20 24.67 -34.55 -26.48
N VAL A 21 23.85 -35.59 -26.61
CA VAL A 21 22.43 -35.56 -26.19
C VAL A 21 22.30 -35.39 -24.68
N ALA A 22 23.15 -36.04 -23.88
CA ALA A 22 23.16 -35.85 -22.42
C ALA A 22 23.52 -34.42 -22.04
N ILE A 23 24.53 -33.82 -22.67
CA ILE A 23 24.91 -32.42 -22.45
C ILE A 23 23.75 -31.49 -22.85
N LEU A 24 23.15 -31.69 -24.02
CA LEU A 24 22.00 -30.89 -24.46
C LEU A 24 20.81 -31.02 -23.51
N ALA A 25 20.52 -32.22 -23.02
CA ALA A 25 19.45 -32.45 -22.05
C ALA A 25 19.74 -31.72 -20.73
N THR A 26 20.97 -31.80 -20.20
CA THR A 26 21.35 -31.08 -18.98
C THR A 26 21.30 -29.56 -19.16
N MET A 27 21.73 -29.03 -20.31
CA MET A 27 21.62 -27.61 -20.64
C MET A 27 20.15 -27.18 -20.73
N ALA A 28 19.29 -27.96 -21.38
CA ALA A 28 17.87 -27.67 -21.48
C ALA A 28 17.20 -27.62 -20.09
N ILE A 29 17.54 -28.56 -19.20
CA ILE A 29 17.05 -28.56 -17.81
C ILE A 29 17.57 -27.34 -17.05
N ALA A 30 18.85 -26.98 -17.20
CA ALA A 30 19.45 -25.83 -16.55
C ALA A 30 18.77 -24.52 -16.98
N ILE A 31 18.53 -24.34 -18.29
CA ILE A 31 17.82 -23.17 -18.84
C ILE A 31 16.39 -23.12 -18.30
N TYR A 32 15.67 -24.25 -18.32
CA TYR A 32 14.31 -24.31 -17.77
C TYR A 32 14.27 -23.90 -16.29
N ARG A 33 15.19 -24.42 -15.47
CA ARG A 33 15.29 -24.08 -14.04
C ARG A 33 15.64 -22.62 -13.82
N PHE A 34 16.54 -22.06 -14.62
CA PHE A 34 16.89 -20.65 -14.58
C PHE A 34 15.68 -19.75 -14.90
N VAL A 35 14.95 -20.04 -16.00
CA VAL A 35 13.75 -19.26 -16.37
C VAL A 35 12.68 -19.37 -15.29
N GLN A 36 12.43 -20.57 -14.76
CA GLN A 36 11.46 -20.80 -13.70
C GLN A 36 11.82 -19.99 -12.44
N ALA A 37 13.08 -20.02 -12.01
CA ALA A 37 13.55 -19.27 -10.85
C ALA A 37 13.38 -17.75 -11.04
N ASN A 38 13.72 -17.23 -12.22
CA ASN A 38 13.55 -15.82 -12.55
C ASN A 38 12.07 -15.41 -12.56
N MET A 39 11.19 -16.22 -13.16
CA MET A 39 9.75 -15.91 -13.14
C MET A 39 9.18 -15.86 -11.71
N VAL A 40 9.61 -16.77 -10.84
CA VAL A 40 9.21 -16.75 -9.42
C VAL A 40 9.75 -15.50 -8.73
N ALA A 41 11.02 -15.17 -8.94
CA ALA A 41 11.64 -13.98 -8.36
C ALA A 41 10.92 -12.68 -8.82
N ILE A 42 10.57 -12.58 -10.10
CA ILE A 42 9.83 -11.44 -10.65
C ILE A 42 8.44 -11.34 -10.02
N ARG A 43 7.71 -12.45 -9.85
CA ARG A 43 6.39 -12.45 -9.21
C ARG A 43 6.46 -11.99 -7.76
N LEU A 44 7.37 -12.56 -6.98
CA LEU A 44 7.57 -12.18 -5.57
C LEU A 44 7.96 -10.70 -5.46
N SER A 45 8.85 -10.23 -6.34
CA SER A 45 9.23 -8.81 -6.41
C SER A 45 8.05 -7.91 -6.77
N SER A 46 7.24 -8.31 -7.76
CA SER A 46 6.06 -7.55 -8.17
C SER A 46 5.02 -7.45 -7.05
N GLU A 47 4.81 -8.52 -6.29
CA GLU A 47 3.89 -8.52 -5.14
C GLU A 47 4.39 -7.60 -4.02
N ALA A 48 5.70 -7.64 -3.73
CA ALA A 48 6.33 -6.74 -2.76
C ALA A 48 6.20 -5.26 -3.19
N VAL A 49 6.55 -4.94 -4.43
CA VAL A 49 6.45 -3.58 -4.98
C VAL A 49 5.00 -3.07 -4.98
N ALA A 50 4.03 -3.93 -5.30
CA ALA A 50 2.62 -3.55 -5.24
C ALA A 50 2.12 -3.33 -3.79
N SER A 51 2.70 -4.03 -2.82
CA SER A 51 2.44 -3.77 -1.40
C SER A 51 3.02 -2.42 -0.98
N ASP A 52 4.29 -2.16 -1.29
CA ASP A 52 4.98 -0.93 -0.91
C ASP A 52 4.33 0.31 -1.53
N ALA A 53 3.96 0.24 -2.82
CA ALA A 53 3.27 1.33 -3.51
C ALA A 53 1.94 1.73 -2.85
N ARG A 54 1.23 0.79 -2.21
CA ARG A 54 0.00 1.10 -1.46
C ARG A 54 0.28 1.91 -0.20
N TYR A 55 1.33 1.56 0.54
CA TYR A 55 1.72 2.29 1.74
C TYR A 55 2.31 3.66 1.40
N ASP A 56 3.11 3.75 0.34
CA ASP A 56 3.66 5.01 -0.14
C ASP A 56 2.55 5.98 -0.58
N GLY A 57 1.55 5.48 -1.32
CA GLY A 57 0.39 6.28 -1.71
C GLY A 57 -0.42 6.78 -0.51
N LEU A 58 -0.64 5.93 0.50
CA LEU A 58 -1.29 6.36 1.75
C LEU A 58 -0.49 7.46 2.44
N ARG A 59 0.84 7.28 2.57
CA ARG A 59 1.73 8.24 3.22
C ARG A 59 1.71 9.58 2.49
N GLU A 60 1.75 9.57 1.17
CA GLU A 60 1.70 10.77 0.34
C GLU A 60 0.38 11.52 0.53
N VAL A 61 -0.76 10.83 0.46
CA VAL A 61 -2.08 11.44 0.65
C VAL A 61 -2.22 12.03 2.06
N LEU A 62 -1.82 11.30 3.10
CA LEU A 62 -1.87 11.81 4.48
C LEU A 62 -0.94 13.01 4.68
N SER A 63 0.27 12.95 4.12
CA SER A 63 1.23 14.06 4.18
C SER A 63 0.68 15.30 3.49
N GLU A 64 0.10 15.17 2.29
CA GLU A 64 -0.49 16.27 1.54
C GLU A 64 -1.66 16.90 2.32
N GLN A 65 -2.58 16.06 2.81
CA GLN A 65 -3.76 16.53 3.55
C GLN A 65 -3.38 17.21 4.86
N TRP A 66 -2.48 16.62 5.66
CA TRP A 66 -2.10 17.16 6.95
C TRP A 66 -1.23 18.41 6.84
N GLN A 67 -0.42 18.54 5.78
CA GLN A 67 0.31 19.78 5.48
C GLN A 67 -0.60 20.89 4.95
N SER A 68 -1.69 20.54 4.26
CA SER A 68 -2.69 21.50 3.75
C SER A 68 -3.70 21.98 4.80
N LEU A 69 -3.59 21.53 6.05
CA LEU A 69 -4.58 21.85 7.07
C LEU A 69 -4.66 23.37 7.29
N PRO A 70 -5.87 23.96 7.28
CA PRO A 70 -6.03 25.36 7.55
C PRO A 70 -5.56 25.67 8.96
N SER A 71 -4.84 26.79 9.13
CA SER A 71 -4.49 27.29 10.46
C SER A 71 -5.75 27.86 11.12
N GLY A 72 -6.30 27.15 12.12
CA GLY A 72 -7.52 27.60 12.77
C GLY A 72 -8.22 26.53 13.62
N LYS A 73 -9.36 26.92 14.22
CA LYS A 73 -10.16 26.06 15.09
C LYS A 73 -10.77 24.90 14.31
N GLY A 74 -10.62 23.67 14.82
CA GLY A 74 -11.29 22.48 14.29
C GLY A 74 -10.57 21.79 13.13
N ALA A 75 -9.36 22.23 12.78
CA ALA A 75 -8.57 21.66 11.68
C ALA A 75 -8.17 20.19 11.94
N LEU A 76 -7.92 19.80 13.20
CA LEU A 76 -7.70 18.40 13.58
C LEU A 76 -8.49 18.09 14.86
N LEU A 77 -9.34 17.08 14.78
CA LEU A 77 -10.23 16.58 15.81
C LEU A 77 -9.86 15.11 16.06
N GLY A 78 -9.10 14.85 17.11
CA GLY A 78 -8.73 13.50 17.54
C GLY A 78 -9.68 13.03 18.64
N ASP A 79 -10.63 12.16 18.30
CA ASP A 79 -11.43 11.46 19.30
C ASP A 79 -11.25 9.96 19.10
N ALA A 80 -11.07 9.22 20.19
CA ALA A 80 -11.21 7.77 20.17
C ALA A 80 -12.68 7.42 19.89
N LEU A 81 -12.98 6.89 18.71
CA LEU A 81 -14.32 6.40 18.38
C LEU A 81 -14.52 5.03 19.03
N LYS A 82 -15.42 4.94 20.01
CA LYS A 82 -15.87 3.67 20.57
C LYS A 82 -16.87 3.02 19.62
N LEU A 83 -16.37 2.25 18.64
CA LEU A 83 -17.22 1.42 17.79
C LEU A 83 -17.16 -0.02 18.32
N SER A 84 -18.26 -0.45 18.97
CA SER A 84 -18.43 -1.82 19.49
C SER A 84 -17.37 -2.25 20.51
N ASP A 85 -17.45 -1.71 21.73
CA ASP A 85 -16.71 -2.14 22.93
C ASP A 85 -15.17 -2.17 22.82
N ARG A 86 -14.60 -1.63 21.73
CA ARG A 86 -13.16 -1.45 21.53
C ARG A 86 -12.85 0.00 21.22
N GLU A 87 -11.89 0.55 21.93
CA GLU A 87 -11.30 1.85 21.61
C GLU A 87 -10.53 1.70 20.29
N ARG A 88 -10.95 2.46 19.27
CA ARG A 88 -10.24 2.56 18.00
C ARG A 88 -9.87 4.00 17.78
N ASP A 89 -8.64 4.21 17.37
CA ASP A 89 -8.16 5.54 17.07
C ASP A 89 -8.84 6.03 15.79
N GLU A 90 -9.42 7.22 15.87
CA GLU A 90 -9.98 7.94 14.74
C GLU A 90 -9.34 9.33 14.73
N VAL A 91 -8.87 9.74 13.56
CA VAL A 91 -8.47 11.13 13.32
C VAL A 91 -9.45 11.75 12.38
N ARG A 92 -10.01 12.89 12.77
CA ARG A 92 -10.87 13.70 11.92
C ARG A 92 -10.19 15.02 11.63
N TRP A 93 -10.30 15.52 10.41
CA TRP A 93 -9.77 16.82 10.03
C TRP A 93 -10.66 17.47 8.98
N LEU A 94 -10.50 18.77 8.84
CA LEU A 94 -11.16 19.55 7.79
C LEU A 94 -10.25 19.55 6.56
N CYS A 95 -10.83 19.27 5.40
CA CYS A 95 -10.15 19.29 4.11
C CYS A 95 -11.01 20.05 3.10
N SER A 96 -10.40 21.00 2.38
CA SER A 96 -11.06 21.70 1.28
C SER A 96 -11.15 20.82 0.03
N ALA A 97 -12.10 21.11 -0.86
CA ALA A 97 -12.17 20.58 -2.22
C ALA A 97 -10.79 20.48 -2.91
N GLY A 98 -10.41 19.27 -3.37
CA GLY A 98 -9.10 19.06 -4.03
C GLY A 98 -8.69 17.60 -4.23
N PRO A 99 -7.48 17.34 -4.77
CA PRO A 99 -6.93 15.99 -4.97
C PRO A 99 -6.91 15.16 -3.69
N GLY A 100 -6.65 15.82 -2.55
CA GLY A 100 -6.67 15.20 -1.23
C GLY A 100 -8.02 14.57 -0.86
N LEU A 101 -9.15 15.04 -1.39
CA LEU A 101 -10.46 14.39 -1.14
C LEU A 101 -10.71 13.14 -1.98
N MET A 102 -9.74 12.76 -2.81
CA MET A 102 -9.84 11.69 -3.81
C MET A 102 -11.10 11.82 -4.69
N THR A 103 -11.58 13.05 -4.90
CA THR A 103 -12.71 13.35 -5.80
C THR A 103 -12.49 14.62 -6.57
N ARG A 104 -12.71 14.52 -7.89
CA ARG A 104 -12.51 15.61 -8.86
C ARG A 104 -13.59 16.69 -8.84
N TYR A 105 -14.77 16.41 -8.29
CA TYR A 105 -15.98 17.24 -8.44
C TYR A 105 -16.63 17.62 -7.11
N ALA A 106 -15.87 17.63 -6.02
CA ALA A 106 -16.36 18.11 -4.74
C ALA A 106 -16.16 19.63 -4.64
N ALA A 107 -17.22 20.38 -4.38
CA ALA A 107 -17.14 21.78 -3.97
C ALA A 107 -17.40 21.87 -2.45
N GLY A 108 -16.78 22.85 -1.79
CA GLY A 108 -16.92 23.08 -0.35
C GLY A 108 -15.90 22.35 0.53
N ASP A 109 -16.06 22.52 1.84
CA ASP A 109 -15.22 21.92 2.86
C ASP A 109 -15.84 20.59 3.36
N TYR A 110 -14.98 19.63 3.62
CA TYR A 110 -15.35 18.28 4.04
C TYR A 110 -14.68 17.96 5.37
N VAL A 111 -15.42 17.28 6.23
CA VAL A 111 -14.87 16.58 7.39
C VAL A 111 -14.46 15.20 6.92
N VAL A 112 -13.15 14.93 6.94
CA VAL A 112 -12.59 13.62 6.63
C VAL A 112 -12.25 12.93 7.93
N SER A 113 -12.62 11.65 8.06
CA SER A 113 -12.31 10.83 9.22
C SER A 113 -11.54 9.59 8.77
N LEU A 114 -10.30 9.43 9.24
CA LEU A 114 -9.51 8.20 9.09
C LEU A 114 -9.90 7.24 10.20
N ARG A 115 -10.42 6.07 9.84
CA ARG A 115 -10.80 5.04 10.81
C ARG A 115 -10.71 3.64 10.20
N LEU A 116 -10.84 2.64 11.08
CA LEU A 116 -11.01 1.25 10.68
C LEU A 116 -12.49 0.90 10.59
N GLN A 117 -12.92 0.35 9.45
CA GLN A 117 -14.26 -0.20 9.24
C GLN A 117 -14.20 -1.71 9.03
N SER A 118 -15.25 -2.44 9.39
CA SER A 118 -15.35 -3.86 9.06
C SER A 118 -15.38 -4.04 7.55
N ALA A 119 -14.52 -4.92 7.03
CA ALA A 119 -14.55 -5.29 5.62
C ALA A 119 -15.89 -5.93 5.28
N LYS A 120 -16.39 -5.71 4.05
CA LYS A 120 -17.63 -6.35 3.57
C LYS A 120 -17.52 -7.88 3.46
N ASP A 121 -16.30 -8.41 3.33
CA ASP A 121 -16.00 -9.84 3.14
C ASP A 121 -15.60 -10.56 4.44
N ASP A 122 -15.91 -9.99 5.62
CA ASP A 122 -15.68 -10.57 6.98
C ASP A 122 -14.22 -10.94 7.33
N LYS A 123 -13.26 -10.66 6.43
CA LYS A 123 -11.82 -10.96 6.56
C LYS A 123 -11.02 -9.77 7.12
N GLY A 124 -11.49 -9.20 8.23
CA GLY A 124 -10.74 -8.20 8.99
C GLY A 124 -11.23 -6.76 8.82
N PHE A 125 -10.35 -5.80 9.12
CA PHE A 125 -10.68 -4.37 9.04
C PHE A 125 -10.00 -3.72 7.85
N GLU A 126 -10.72 -2.78 7.23
CA GLU A 126 -10.22 -1.90 6.19
C GLU A 126 -9.96 -0.53 6.79
N LEU A 127 -8.80 0.04 6.48
CA LEU A 127 -8.48 1.42 6.75
C LEU A 127 -9.00 2.27 5.60
N GLY A 128 -9.71 3.35 5.92
CA GLY A 128 -10.27 4.22 4.90
C GLY A 128 -10.65 5.59 5.43
N PHE A 129 -11.00 6.45 4.48
CA PHE A 129 -11.55 7.76 4.74
C PHE A 129 -13.07 7.71 4.71
N LEU A 130 -13.69 8.17 5.79
CA LEU A 130 -15.09 8.57 5.78
C LEU A 130 -15.16 10.06 5.48
N ARG A 131 -15.86 10.44 4.42
CA ARG A 131 -16.00 11.83 4.00
C ARG A 131 -17.42 12.29 4.25
N ARG A 132 -17.56 13.42 4.94
CA ARG A 132 -18.85 14.07 5.18
C ARG A 132 -18.74 15.55 4.78
N PRO A 133 -19.64 16.08 3.94
CA PRO A 133 -19.67 17.51 3.65
C PRO A 133 -19.98 18.31 4.92
N GLN A 134 -19.29 19.44 5.13
CA GLN A 134 -19.45 20.26 6.34
C GLN A 134 -20.83 20.94 6.44
N ASP A 135 -21.40 21.34 5.30
CA ASP A 135 -22.65 22.12 5.23
C ASP A 135 -23.93 21.27 5.31
N ASP A 136 -23.83 19.95 5.16
CA ASP A 136 -25.01 19.08 5.17
C ASP A 136 -25.33 18.61 6.60
N LYS A 137 -26.15 19.40 7.29
CA LYS A 137 -26.69 19.07 8.63
C LYS A 137 -27.84 18.05 8.58
N SER A 138 -28.19 17.53 7.40
CA SER A 138 -29.23 16.51 7.30
C SER A 138 -28.71 15.17 7.85
N THR A 139 -29.53 14.45 8.61
CA THR A 139 -29.21 13.12 9.18
C THR A 139 -28.87 12.07 8.10
N ASN A 140 -29.11 12.40 6.83
CA ASN A 140 -28.78 11.60 5.64
C ASN A 140 -27.63 12.20 4.83
N ALA A 141 -26.69 12.92 5.47
CA ALA A 141 -25.49 13.42 4.83
C ALA A 141 -24.85 12.28 4.01
N SER A 142 -24.53 12.57 2.75
CA SER A 142 -23.96 11.60 1.81
C SER A 142 -22.56 11.18 2.25
N GLU A 143 -22.49 10.32 3.26
CA GLU A 143 -21.25 9.75 3.77
C GLU A 143 -20.65 8.85 2.71
N SER A 144 -19.45 9.21 2.26
CA SER A 144 -18.72 8.43 1.28
C SER A 144 -17.53 7.76 1.95
N TRP A 145 -17.57 6.42 1.99
CA TRP A 145 -16.44 5.59 2.40
C TRP A 145 -15.48 5.38 1.23
N VAL A 146 -14.21 5.68 1.45
CA VAL A 146 -13.13 5.41 0.49
C VAL A 146 -12.15 4.44 1.16
N PRO A 147 -12.12 3.16 0.73
CA PRO A 147 -11.15 2.19 1.25
C PRO A 147 -9.74 2.52 0.75
N LEU A 148 -8.75 2.46 1.62
CA LEU A 148 -7.34 2.73 1.32
C LEU A 148 -6.49 1.46 1.38
N ILE A 149 -6.56 0.76 2.51
CA ILE A 149 -5.78 -0.46 2.77
C ILE A 149 -6.66 -1.52 3.40
N ASP A 150 -6.52 -2.75 2.94
CA ASP A 150 -7.20 -3.94 3.44
C ASP A 150 -6.39 -4.66 4.52
N GLN A 151 -7.06 -5.50 5.32
CA GLN A 151 -6.44 -6.39 6.32
C GLN A 151 -5.66 -5.67 7.44
N VAL A 152 -6.10 -4.48 7.84
CA VAL A 152 -5.47 -3.75 8.95
C VAL A 152 -5.95 -4.30 10.30
N ARG A 153 -5.02 -4.64 11.19
CA ARG A 153 -5.35 -5.21 12.51
C ARG A 153 -5.70 -4.14 13.53
N ALA A 154 -4.92 -3.07 13.55
CA ALA A 154 -5.04 -1.98 14.50
C ALA A 154 -4.55 -0.68 13.85
N LEU A 155 -5.13 0.43 14.31
CA LEU A 155 -4.72 1.78 13.98
C LEU A 155 -4.39 2.44 15.31
N GLN A 156 -3.19 3.01 15.41
CA GLN A 156 -2.79 3.80 16.56
C GLN A 156 -2.33 5.18 16.09
N ILE A 157 -2.81 6.22 16.76
CA ILE A 157 -2.45 7.61 16.46
C ILE A 157 -2.03 8.31 17.74
N GLN A 158 -0.92 9.04 17.66
CA GLN A 158 -0.41 9.83 18.77
C GLN A 158 -0.12 11.24 18.27
N TYR A 159 -0.11 12.20 19.18
CA TYR A 159 0.14 13.60 18.86
C TYR A 159 1.26 14.11 19.75
N PHE A 160 2.19 14.85 19.19
CA PHE A 160 3.26 15.45 19.95
C PHE A 160 2.87 16.84 20.46
N ASP A 161 2.78 17.00 21.78
CA ASP A 161 2.62 18.30 22.42
C ASP A 161 3.99 18.92 22.73
N PRO A 162 4.41 20.00 22.04
CA PRO A 162 5.69 20.65 22.29
C PRO A 162 5.74 21.41 23.62
N ARG A 163 4.60 21.74 24.24
CA ARG A 163 4.57 22.47 25.53
C ARG A 163 4.95 21.55 26.68
N LEU A 164 4.50 20.31 26.61
CA LEU A 164 4.76 19.26 27.60
C LEU A 164 5.91 18.33 27.19
N ASN A 165 6.38 18.44 25.93
CA ASN A 165 7.40 17.59 25.32
C ASN A 165 7.06 16.09 25.47
N VAL A 166 5.80 15.74 25.20
CA VAL A 166 5.26 14.39 25.41
C VAL A 166 4.33 13.99 24.25
N TRP A 167 4.28 12.70 23.98
CA TRP A 167 3.31 12.10 23.07
C TRP A 167 2.01 11.82 23.82
N VAL A 168 0.90 12.31 23.30
CA VAL A 168 -0.44 12.12 23.86
C VAL A 168 -1.30 11.33 22.90
N GLN A 169 -2.17 10.47 23.42
CA GLN A 169 -3.11 9.69 22.61
C GLN A 169 -4.33 10.50 22.14
N LYS A 170 -4.61 11.62 22.81
CA LYS A 170 -5.74 12.49 22.48
C LYS A 170 -5.28 13.93 22.35
N TRP A 171 -5.63 14.58 21.24
CA TRP A 171 -5.42 16.01 21.06
C TRP A 171 -6.64 16.80 21.52
N THR A 172 -6.51 17.54 22.61
CA THR A 172 -7.61 18.31 23.21
C THR A 172 -7.54 19.81 22.93
N ASP A 173 -6.41 20.31 22.39
CA ASP A 173 -6.25 21.73 22.09
C ASP A 173 -6.88 22.08 20.73
N THR A 174 -7.96 22.85 20.76
CA THR A 174 -8.68 23.29 19.55
C THR A 174 -8.09 24.57 18.95
N GLY A 175 -7.17 25.24 19.63
CA GLY A 175 -6.55 26.49 19.19
C GLY A 175 -5.24 26.31 18.43
N THR A 176 -4.55 25.18 18.62
CA THR A 176 -3.29 24.88 17.95
C THR A 176 -3.27 23.47 17.38
N LEU A 177 -2.69 23.33 16.19
CA LEU A 177 -2.41 22.03 15.59
C LEU A 177 -1.22 21.35 16.31
N PRO A 178 -1.23 20.01 16.42
CA PRO A 178 -0.07 19.27 16.90
C PRO A 178 1.11 19.48 15.96
N ARG A 179 2.34 19.56 16.50
CA ARG A 179 3.53 19.73 15.66
C ARG A 179 3.88 18.48 14.87
N LEU A 180 3.61 17.32 15.46
CA LEU A 180 3.84 16.00 14.87
C LEU A 180 2.67 15.10 15.24
N VAL A 181 2.38 14.17 14.33
CA VAL A 181 1.36 13.11 14.44
C VAL A 181 2.00 11.81 13.97
#